data_AF-A0A7J0E9Q8-F1
#
_entry.id   AF-A0A7J0E9Q8-F1
#
_cell.length_a   1.000
_cell.length_b   1.000
_cell.length_c   1.000
_cell.angle_alpha   90.00
_cell.angle_beta   90.00
_cell.angle_gamma   90.00
#
_symmetry.space_group_name_H-M   'P 1'
#
loop_
_entity.id
_entity.type
_entity.pdbx_description
1 polymer ?
#
loop_
_entity_poly.entity_id
_entity_poly.type
_entity_poly.pdbx_seq_one_letter_code
_entity_poly.pdbx_strand_id
1 'polypeptide(L)'
;MEYLRADILALYTGMRPVVMVDYGGKMPELQERLCEVLKLSQQESSIYQHLRVMVIEDMIYLIHVQGLAKFVMSSLNSETKLLFVDLEQDPPKMITQTDESSVVMQLVSVQKLFSLTFPVDGMNSELLPCHGRDPTASDKSPISELVISQSSEFIDLSCCLQETQVTIPTLNG
;
A
#
# COMPACT_ATOMS: atom_id res chain seq x y z
N MET A 1 -24.07 7.28 -6.30
CA MET A 1 -23.61 6.54 -7.50
C MET A 1 -22.68 7.36 -8.39
N GLU A 2 -22.85 8.69 -8.51
CA GLU A 2 -21.98 9.52 -9.37
C GLU A 2 -20.53 9.62 -8.89
N TYR A 3 -20.30 9.72 -7.58
CA TYR A 3 -18.95 9.83 -7.00
C TYR A 3 -18.09 8.59 -7.26
N LEU A 4 -18.60 7.38 -6.99
CA LEU A 4 -17.88 6.13 -7.25
C LEU A 4 -17.50 5.97 -8.73
N ARG A 5 -18.37 6.40 -9.65
CA ARG A 5 -18.07 6.35 -11.09
C ARG A 5 -16.92 7.28 -11.45
N ALA A 6 -16.90 8.49 -10.90
CA ALA A 6 -15.81 9.44 -11.10
C ALA A 6 -14.49 8.93 -10.49
N ASP A 7 -14.56 8.32 -9.31
CA ASP A 7 -13.39 7.73 -8.65
C ASP A 7 -12.81 6.57 -9.45
N ILE A 8 -13.66 5.68 -9.97
CA ILE A 8 -13.22 4.58 -10.86
C ILE A 8 -12.62 5.13 -12.15
N LEU A 9 -13.23 6.15 -12.76
CA LEU A 9 -12.70 6.83 -13.95
C LEU A 9 -11.31 7.43 -13.69
N ALA A 10 -11.16 8.13 -12.57
CA ALA A 10 -9.88 8.70 -12.16
C ALA A 10 -8.84 7.60 -11.87
N LEU A 11 -9.28 6.44 -11.37
CA LEU A 11 -8.39 5.32 -11.06
C LEU A 11 -7.80 4.69 -12.33
N TYR A 12 -8.62 4.26 -13.29
CA TYR A 12 -8.09 3.57 -14.47
C TYR A 12 -7.39 4.51 -15.46
N THR A 13 -7.66 5.82 -15.39
CA THR A 13 -6.90 6.84 -16.15
C THR A 13 -5.58 7.21 -15.46
N GLY A 14 -5.32 6.71 -14.24
CA GLY A 14 -4.13 7.03 -13.46
C GLY A 14 -4.12 8.45 -12.88
N MET A 15 -5.23 9.20 -12.97
CA MET A 15 -5.37 10.52 -12.33
C MET A 15 -5.41 10.43 -10.81
N ARG A 16 -5.92 9.32 -10.28
CA ARG A 16 -5.91 8.99 -8.86
C ARG A 16 -5.33 7.59 -8.69
N PRO A 17 -4.26 7.39 -7.90
CA PRO A 17 -3.60 6.09 -7.80
C PRO A 17 -4.30 5.11 -6.84
N VAL A 18 -5.17 5.60 -5.94
CA VAL A 18 -5.80 4.81 -4.88
C VAL A 18 -7.22 5.31 -4.63
N VAL A 19 -8.18 4.39 -4.48
CA VAL A 19 -9.56 4.66 -4.06
C VAL A 19 -9.92 3.67 -2.94
N MET A 20 -10.37 4.16 -1.80
CA MET A 20 -10.87 3.31 -0.71
C MET A 20 -12.29 2.87 -1.03
N VAL A 21 -12.56 1.56 -0.94
CA VAL A 21 -13.84 0.95 -1.32
C VAL A 21 -14.67 0.58 -0.09
N ASP A 22 -14.05 0.08 0.97
CA ASP A 22 -14.76 -0.34 2.19
C ASP A 22 -13.89 -0.22 3.44
N TYR A 23 -14.56 -0.01 4.58
CA TYR A 23 -13.98 -0.04 5.94
C TYR A 23 -14.77 -1.05 6.79
N GLY A 24 -14.21 -2.25 6.98
CA GLY A 24 -14.60 -3.17 8.06
C GLY A 24 -15.96 -3.89 7.94
N GLY A 25 -16.59 -3.96 6.77
CA GLY A 25 -17.97 -4.48 6.69
C GLY A 25 -18.14 -5.88 6.11
N LYS A 26 -17.40 -6.22 5.05
CA LYS A 26 -17.75 -7.37 4.18
C LYS A 26 -16.58 -8.23 3.73
N MET A 27 -15.46 -8.21 4.46
CA MET A 27 -14.36 -9.14 4.22
C MET A 27 -14.70 -10.55 4.72
N PRO A 28 -14.28 -11.64 4.03
CA PRO A 28 -13.50 -11.66 2.78
C PRO A 28 -14.34 -11.54 1.50
N GLU A 29 -15.68 -11.63 1.61
CA GLU A 29 -16.60 -11.75 0.47
C GLU A 29 -16.47 -10.61 -0.56
N LEU A 30 -16.30 -9.37 -0.08
CA LEU A 30 -16.16 -8.20 -0.94
C LEU A 30 -14.82 -8.17 -1.68
N GLN A 31 -13.73 -8.55 -1.02
CA GLN A 31 -12.41 -8.67 -1.66
C GLN A 31 -12.47 -9.70 -2.79
N GLU A 32 -13.01 -10.90 -2.52
CA GLU A 32 -13.12 -11.96 -3.53
C GLU A 32 -13.93 -11.50 -4.75
N ARG A 33 -15.10 -10.88 -4.53
CA ARG A 33 -15.92 -10.34 -5.61
C ARG A 33 -15.24 -9.23 -6.40
N LEU A 34 -14.50 -8.33 -5.73
CA LEU A 34 -13.75 -7.27 -6.42
C LEU A 34 -12.62 -7.85 -7.27
N CYS A 35 -11.92 -8.87 -6.76
CA CYS A 35 -10.91 -9.60 -7.51
C CYS A 35 -11.51 -10.29 -8.75
N GLU A 36 -12.67 -10.94 -8.62
CA GLU A 36 -13.37 -11.56 -9.75
C GLU A 36 -13.78 -10.52 -10.81
N VAL A 37 -14.39 -9.41 -10.41
CA VAL A 37 -14.77 -8.32 -11.32
C VAL A 37 -13.55 -7.74 -12.03
N LEU A 38 -12.46 -7.53 -11.30
CA LEU A 38 -11.22 -7.01 -11.86
C LEU A 38 -10.61 -7.98 -12.87
N LYS A 39 -10.58 -9.28 -12.56
CA LYS A 39 -10.10 -10.33 -13.46
C LYS A 39 -10.90 -10.38 -14.76
N LEU A 40 -12.23 -10.33 -14.68
CA LEU A 40 -13.10 -10.26 -15.86
C LEU A 40 -12.84 -8.97 -16.67
N SER A 41 -12.71 -7.83 -15.99
CA SER A 41 -12.44 -6.55 -16.65
C SER A 41 -11.12 -6.56 -17.41
N GLN A 42 -10.08 -7.17 -16.84
CA GLN A 42 -8.76 -7.32 -17.47
C GLN A 42 -8.77 -8.25 -18.68
N GLN A 43 -9.64 -9.26 -18.70
CA GLN A 43 -9.85 -10.12 -19.87
C GLN A 43 -10.52 -9.36 -21.02
N GLU A 44 -11.44 -8.45 -20.69
CA GLU A 44 -12.18 -7.64 -21.67
C GLU A 44 -11.34 -6.47 -22.20
N SER A 45 -10.48 -5.86 -21.38
CA SER A 45 -9.70 -4.70 -21.79
C SER A 45 -8.38 -4.52 -21.03
N SER A 46 -7.31 -4.23 -21.77
CA SER A 46 -5.97 -3.95 -21.23
C SER A 46 -5.90 -2.66 -20.43
N ILE A 47 -6.90 -1.77 -20.52
CA ILE A 47 -6.94 -0.53 -19.72
C ILE A 47 -6.96 -0.82 -18.21
N TYR A 48 -7.43 -2.00 -17.81
CA TYR A 48 -7.50 -2.43 -16.42
C TYR A 48 -6.28 -3.23 -15.96
N GLN A 49 -5.28 -3.45 -16.82
CA GLN A 49 -4.14 -4.33 -16.51
C GLN A 49 -3.33 -3.85 -15.30
N HIS A 50 -3.36 -2.55 -15.00
CA HIS A 50 -2.63 -1.94 -13.90
C HIS A 50 -3.44 -1.83 -12.60
N LEU A 51 -4.72 -2.22 -12.62
CA LEU A 51 -5.57 -2.15 -11.45
C LEU A 51 -5.39 -3.39 -10.57
N ARG A 52 -5.36 -3.20 -9.24
CA ARG A 52 -5.29 -4.28 -8.25
C ARG A 52 -6.22 -3.97 -7.08
N VAL A 53 -6.68 -5.01 -6.40
CA VAL A 53 -7.27 -4.91 -5.06
C VAL A 53 -6.12 -4.94 -4.05
N MET A 54 -6.07 -3.97 -3.15
CA MET A 54 -5.10 -3.91 -2.07
C MET A 54 -5.84 -3.89 -0.74
N VAL A 55 -5.39 -4.67 0.24
CA VAL A 55 -5.94 -4.67 1.58
C VAL A 55 -4.89 -4.21 2.57
N ILE A 56 -5.29 -3.33 3.47
CA ILE A 56 -4.48 -2.90 4.60
C ILE A 56 -5.35 -2.93 5.85
N GLU A 57 -4.94 -3.71 6.84
CA GLU A 57 -5.77 -4.04 8.01
C GLU A 57 -7.14 -4.58 7.57
N ASP A 58 -8.23 -3.88 7.88
CA ASP A 58 -9.60 -4.22 7.50
C ASP A 58 -10.15 -3.32 6.38
N MET A 59 -9.27 -2.59 5.68
CA MET A 59 -9.64 -1.64 4.63
C MET A 59 -9.31 -2.18 3.25
N ILE A 60 -10.27 -2.06 2.34
CA ILE A 60 -10.12 -2.48 0.94
C ILE A 60 -9.91 -1.25 0.05
N TYR A 61 -8.89 -1.31 -0.79
CA TYR A 61 -8.54 -0.30 -1.76
C TYR A 61 -8.53 -0.89 -3.17
N LEU A 62 -8.95 -0.10 -4.15
CA LEU A 62 -8.60 -0.30 -5.54
C LEU A 62 -7.45 0.64 -5.89
N ILE A 63 -6.39 0.09 -6.48
CA ILE A 63 -5.18 0.85 -6.79
C ILE A 63 -4.83 0.76 -8.26
N HIS A 64 -4.23 1.81 -8.80
CA HIS A 64 -3.51 1.80 -10.06
C HIS A 64 -2.02 1.65 -9.76
N VAL A 65 -1.47 0.43 -9.91
CA VAL A 65 -0.13 0.05 -9.43
C VAL A 65 0.96 1.00 -9.92
N GLN A 66 0.96 1.33 -11.22
CA GLN A 66 1.97 2.24 -11.77
C GLN A 66 1.81 3.68 -11.27
N GLY A 67 0.57 4.09 -10.97
CA GLY A 67 0.28 5.43 -10.46
C GLY A 67 0.74 5.55 -9.01
N LEU A 68 0.47 4.50 -8.23
CA LEU A 68 0.92 4.39 -6.86
C LEU A 68 2.45 4.30 -6.77
N ALA A 69 3.11 3.50 -7.62
CA ALA A 69 4.56 3.42 -7.66
C ALA A 69 5.21 4.80 -7.94
N LYS A 70 4.70 5.54 -8.92
CA LYS A 70 5.15 6.92 -9.20
C LYS A 70 4.95 7.85 -7.99
N PHE A 71 3.83 7.71 -7.28
CA PHE A 71 3.57 8.47 -6.06
C PHE A 71 4.55 8.11 -4.94
N VAL A 72 4.75 6.81 -4.69
CA VAL A 72 5.70 6.31 -3.69
C VAL A 72 7.11 6.84 -3.97
N MET A 73 7.58 6.75 -5.22
CA MET A 73 8.90 7.26 -5.58
C MET A 73 9.01 8.79 -5.48
N SER A 74 7.97 9.55 -5.80
CA SER A 74 8.05 11.02 -5.75
C SER A 74 7.84 11.60 -4.35
N SER A 75 7.06 10.92 -3.50
CA SER A 75 6.54 11.47 -2.24
C SER A 75 6.98 10.70 -0.98
N LEU A 76 7.28 9.40 -1.11
CA LEU A 76 7.69 8.53 0.00
C LEU A 76 9.14 8.05 -0.12
N ASN A 77 9.94 8.64 -1.03
CA ASN A 77 11.36 8.33 -1.12
C ASN A 77 12.12 8.89 0.10
N SER A 78 13.21 8.22 0.47
CA SER A 78 14.10 8.66 1.56
C SER A 78 14.92 9.91 1.23
N GLU A 79 14.88 10.37 -0.02
CA GLU A 79 15.61 11.57 -0.47
C GLU A 79 14.89 12.86 -0.05
N THR A 80 13.58 12.78 0.20
CA THR A 80 12.78 13.91 0.63
C THR A 80 12.93 14.12 2.13
N LYS A 81 13.42 15.30 2.54
CA LYS A 81 13.51 15.66 3.95
C LYS A 81 12.11 15.77 4.55
N LEU A 82 11.75 14.82 5.41
CA LEU A 82 10.51 14.87 6.18
C LEU A 82 10.62 15.90 7.31
N LEU A 83 9.55 16.68 7.49
CA LEU A 83 9.38 17.58 8.63
C LEU A 83 8.20 17.06 9.44
N PHE A 84 8.42 16.88 10.73
CA PHE A 84 7.40 16.37 11.64
C PHE A 84 6.91 17.50 12.54
N VAL A 85 5.59 17.56 12.74
CA VAL A 85 4.93 18.55 13.59
C VAL A 85 4.10 17.80 14.61
N ASP A 86 4.31 18.13 15.87
CA ASP A 86 3.48 17.70 16.98
C ASP A 86 2.23 18.59 17.04
N LEU A 87 1.08 17.98 16.72
CA LEU A 87 -0.23 18.63 16.71
C LEU A 87 -0.92 18.64 18.08
N GLU A 88 -0.40 17.89 19.07
CA GLU A 88 -0.96 17.88 20.42
C GLU A 88 -0.56 19.14 21.21
N GLN A 89 0.50 19.83 20.77
CA GLN A 89 0.93 21.10 21.36
C GLN A 89 0.22 22.30 20.75
N ASP A 90 -0.06 23.30 21.60
CA ASP A 90 -0.61 24.60 21.20
C ASP A 90 0.36 25.74 21.56
N PRO A 91 0.98 26.43 20.57
CA PRO A 91 0.87 26.17 19.13
C PRO A 91 1.62 24.89 18.71
N PRO A 92 1.26 24.29 17.55
CA PRO A 92 1.94 23.10 17.02
C PRO A 92 3.45 23.33 16.90
N LYS A 93 4.26 22.35 17.32
CA LYS A 93 5.73 22.46 17.34
C LYS A 93 6.38 21.48 16.39
N MET A 94 7.42 21.93 15.70
CA MET A 94 8.24 21.07 14.85
C MET A 94 9.12 20.15 15.72
N ILE A 95 9.14 18.86 15.40
CA ILE A 95 9.99 17.87 16.08
C ILE A 95 11.40 18.01 15.50
N THR A 96 12.35 18.48 16.31
CA THR A 96 13.73 18.75 15.88
C THR A 96 14.68 17.56 16.06
N GLN A 97 14.32 16.58 16.88
CA GLN A 97 15.11 15.36 17.13
C GLN A 97 14.40 14.17 16.50
N THR A 98 14.65 13.95 15.21
CA THR A 98 14.06 12.84 14.44
C THR A 98 14.60 11.47 14.84
N ASP A 99 15.80 11.41 15.43
CA ASP A 99 16.49 10.14 15.72
C ASP A 99 15.98 9.45 17.01
N GLU A 100 15.19 10.12 17.85
CA GLU A 100 14.66 9.55 19.11
C GLU A 100 13.16 9.22 19.07
N SER A 101 12.44 9.60 18.01
CA SER A 101 11.00 9.34 17.93
C SER A 101 10.71 7.95 17.33
N SER A 102 10.14 7.06 18.15
CA SER A 102 9.70 5.72 17.73
C SER A 102 8.74 5.76 16.53
N VAL A 103 7.84 6.74 16.50
CA VAL A 103 6.84 6.92 15.44
C VAL A 103 7.48 7.32 14.12
N VAL A 104 8.51 8.17 14.15
CA VAL A 104 9.28 8.56 12.95
C VAL A 104 9.99 7.35 12.35
N MET A 105 10.63 6.52 13.18
CA MET A 105 11.27 5.29 12.72
C MET A 105 10.27 4.29 12.12
N GLN A 106 9.08 4.18 12.70
CA GLN A 106 8.00 3.36 12.15
C GLN A 106 7.54 3.90 10.79
N LEU A 107 7.33 5.21 10.65
CA LEU A 107 6.96 5.81 9.36
C LEU A 107 8.01 5.55 8.28
N VAL A 108 9.30 5.70 8.60
CA VAL A 108 10.40 5.39 7.66
C VAL A 108 10.37 3.92 7.26
N SER A 109 10.03 3.03 8.18
CA SER A 109 9.87 1.59 7.88
C SER A 109 8.70 1.34 6.93
N VAL A 110 7.56 2.02 7.15
CA VAL A 110 6.40 1.99 6.24
C VAL A 110 6.77 2.54 4.86
N GLN A 111 7.50 3.66 4.77
CA GLN A 111 7.96 4.21 3.49
C GLN A 111 8.82 3.22 2.69
N LYS A 112 9.76 2.55 3.38
CA LYS A 112 10.60 1.51 2.78
C LYS A 112 9.77 0.32 2.31
N LEU A 113 8.81 -0.11 3.12
CA LEU A 113 7.86 -1.17 2.74
C LEU A 113 7.13 -0.81 1.44
N PHE A 114 6.49 0.35 1.37
CA PHE A 114 5.78 0.78 0.15
C PHE A 114 6.73 0.89 -1.05
N SER A 115 7.97 1.32 -0.85
CA SER A 115 8.99 1.38 -1.91
C SER A 115 9.40 -0.01 -2.42
N LEU A 116 9.43 -1.03 -1.54
CA LEU A 116 9.68 -2.42 -1.91
C LEU A 116 8.47 -3.06 -2.60
N THR A 117 7.26 -2.74 -2.16
CA THR A 117 6.01 -3.27 -2.75
C THR A 117 5.72 -2.68 -4.13
N PHE A 118 6.08 -1.41 -4.36
CA PHE A 118 5.75 -0.67 -5.58
C PHE A 118 6.99 -0.08 -6.28
N PRO A 119 7.86 -0.90 -6.89
CA PRO A 119 9.02 -0.41 -7.63
C PRO A 119 8.61 0.34 -8.91
N VAL A 120 9.34 1.39 -9.28
CA VAL A 120 9.02 2.25 -10.44
C VAL A 120 9.57 1.74 -11.77
N ASP A 121 10.52 0.82 -11.76
CA ASP A 121 11.10 0.32 -13.00
C ASP A 121 10.44 -0.97 -13.47
N GLY A 122 10.07 -1.02 -14.76
CA GLY A 122 9.34 -2.10 -15.40
C GLY A 122 10.17 -3.37 -15.64
N MET A 123 10.91 -3.82 -14.63
CA MET A 123 11.59 -5.11 -14.66
C MET A 123 10.61 -6.17 -14.20
N ASN A 124 10.25 -7.07 -15.12
CA ASN A 124 9.49 -8.28 -14.87
C ASN A 124 9.91 -8.93 -13.54
N SER A 125 9.10 -8.77 -12.49
CA SER A 125 9.13 -9.73 -11.41
C SER A 125 8.21 -10.84 -11.84
N GLU A 126 8.73 -11.72 -12.70
CA GLU A 126 8.29 -13.10 -12.67
C GLU A 126 8.33 -13.52 -11.19
N LEU A 127 7.13 -13.85 -10.68
CA LEU A 127 6.89 -14.84 -9.64
C LEU A 127 7.89 -14.80 -8.47
N LEU A 128 7.52 -14.11 -7.39
CA LEU A 128 8.04 -14.52 -6.08
C LEU A 128 7.60 -15.99 -5.88
N PRO A 129 8.52 -16.98 -5.83
CA PRO A 129 8.14 -18.37 -5.72
C PRO A 129 7.61 -18.63 -4.32
N CYS A 130 6.38 -19.14 -4.22
CA CYS A 130 5.95 -19.88 -3.06
C CYS A 130 6.80 -21.17 -2.97
N HIS A 131 7.84 -21.21 -2.15
CA HIS A 131 8.37 -22.49 -1.70
C HIS A 131 8.85 -22.46 -0.25
N GLY A 132 8.10 -23.20 0.59
CA GLY A 132 8.63 -24.32 1.36
C GLY A 132 9.75 -24.01 2.35
N ARG A 133 9.34 -23.77 3.59
CA ARG A 133 10.06 -23.94 4.85
C ARG A 133 11.22 -24.96 4.79
N ASP A 134 12.41 -24.55 5.24
CA ASP A 134 13.20 -25.30 6.22
C ASP A 134 14.06 -24.36 7.10
N PRO A 135 14.32 -24.68 8.38
CA PRO A 135 14.76 -23.70 9.38
C PRO A 135 16.22 -23.91 9.81
N THR A 136 17.12 -22.97 9.52
CA THR A 136 18.39 -22.86 10.26
C THR A 136 18.89 -21.41 10.38
N ALA A 137 18.86 -20.96 11.64
CA ALA A 137 19.77 -20.06 12.36
C ALA A 137 20.43 -18.84 11.66
N SER A 138 20.13 -17.70 12.28
CA SER A 138 20.97 -16.51 12.53
C SER A 138 20.69 -15.27 11.69
N ASP A 139 20.57 -14.18 12.45
CA ASP A 139 20.49 -12.77 12.07
C ASP A 139 19.15 -12.29 11.51
N LYS A 140 18.17 -12.24 12.42
CA LYS A 140 16.86 -11.61 12.20
C LYS A 140 17.01 -10.08 12.09
N SER A 141 17.10 -9.60 10.86
CA SER A 141 16.61 -8.26 10.51
C SER A 141 15.08 -8.34 10.39
N PRO A 142 14.29 -7.42 10.98
CA PRO A 142 12.83 -7.51 10.98
C PRO A 142 12.20 -7.34 9.59
N ILE A 143 13.00 -7.07 8.55
CA ILE A 143 12.53 -6.83 7.17
C ILE A 143 12.53 -8.11 6.33
N SER A 144 13.23 -9.18 6.74
CA SER A 144 13.46 -10.36 5.89
C SER A 144 12.33 -11.40 5.86
N GLU A 145 11.28 -11.23 6.65
CA GLU A 145 10.18 -12.22 6.79
C GLU A 145 8.82 -11.69 6.30
N LEU A 146 8.84 -10.68 5.43
CA LEU A 146 7.63 -10.03 4.94
C LEU A 146 7.03 -10.85 3.79
N VAL A 147 6.19 -11.83 4.14
CA VAL A 147 5.45 -12.65 3.18
C VAL A 147 4.31 -11.82 2.58
N ILE A 148 4.60 -11.05 1.53
CA ILE A 148 3.56 -10.41 0.74
C ILE A 148 2.95 -11.49 -0.16
N SER A 149 1.73 -11.93 0.15
CA SER A 149 0.97 -12.82 -0.73
C SER A 149 0.47 -12.00 -1.91
N GLN A 150 1.22 -12.01 -3.01
CA GLN A 150 0.87 -11.28 -4.24
C GLN A 150 0.28 -12.26 -5.25
N SER A 151 -0.98 -12.04 -5.64
CA SER A 151 -1.52 -12.57 -6.88
C SER A 151 -1.59 -11.47 -7.93
N SER A 152 -1.81 -11.83 -9.20
CA SER A 152 -1.93 -10.86 -10.29
C SER A 152 -3.05 -9.84 -10.05
N GLU A 153 -4.00 -10.06 -9.16
CA GLU A 153 -5.13 -9.13 -8.94
C GLU A 153 -5.20 -8.58 -7.51
N PHE A 154 -4.43 -9.14 -6.57
CA PHE A 154 -4.56 -8.88 -5.13
C PHE A 154 -3.20 -8.68 -4.43
N ILE A 155 -3.15 -7.65 -3.58
CA ILE A 155 -2.02 -7.31 -2.71
C ILE A 155 -2.51 -7.25 -1.25
N ASP A 156 -1.94 -8.08 -0.39
CA ASP A 156 -2.18 -8.05 1.05
C ASP A 156 -1.05 -7.35 1.79
N LEU A 157 -1.36 -6.27 2.50
CA LEU A 157 -0.44 -5.55 3.39
C LEU A 157 -0.92 -5.55 4.85
N SER A 158 -1.94 -6.34 5.21
CA SER A 158 -2.52 -6.32 6.56
C SER A 158 -1.52 -6.72 7.65
N CYS A 159 -0.62 -7.65 7.38
CA CYS A 159 0.44 -8.03 8.33
C CYS A 159 1.50 -6.95 8.52
N CYS A 160 1.57 -5.95 7.62
CA CYS A 160 2.72 -5.05 7.54
C CYS A 160 2.60 -3.82 8.45
N LEU A 161 1.38 -3.50 8.90
CA LEU A 161 1.10 -2.33 9.75
C LEU A 161 0.57 -2.67 11.14
N GLN A 162 0.29 -3.95 11.43
CA GLN A 162 -0.27 -4.43 12.70
C GLN A 162 0.52 -4.04 13.96
N GLU A 163 1.82 -3.78 13.84
CA GLU A 163 2.69 -3.41 14.97
C GLU A 163 3.10 -1.92 14.97
N THR A 164 2.53 -1.11 14.08
CA THR A 164 2.88 0.30 13.93
C THR A 164 1.86 1.21 14.63
N GLN A 165 2.33 2.30 15.25
CA GLN A 165 1.47 3.39 15.74
C GLN A 165 1.11 4.40 14.65
N VAL A 166 1.60 4.16 13.43
CA VAL A 166 1.30 4.97 12.25
C VAL A 166 -0.08 4.57 11.76
N THR A 167 -1.05 5.48 11.91
CA THR A 167 -2.39 5.25 11.39
C THR A 167 -2.45 5.62 9.91
N ILE A 168 -3.14 4.80 9.11
CA ILE A 168 -3.52 5.21 7.77
C ILE A 168 -4.80 6.03 7.89
N PRO A 169 -4.80 7.30 7.43
CA PRO A 169 -6.01 8.09 7.47
C PRO A 169 -7.07 7.43 6.58
N THR A 170 -8.28 7.27 7.12
CA THR A 170 -9.47 6.71 6.46
C THR A 170 -10.10 7.65 5.43
N LEU A 171 -9.35 8.63 4.94
CA LEU A 171 -9.88 9.69 4.09
C LEU A 171 -9.69 9.31 2.62
N ASN A 172 -10.80 8.96 1.98
CA ASN A 172 -10.98 9.34 0.57
C ASN A 172 -10.67 10.83 0.50
N GLY A 173 -9.57 11.16 -0.20
CA GLY A 173 -8.93 12.49 -0.17
C GLY A 173 -9.84 13.68 -0.33
#